data_AF-A0A369M0K5-F1
#
_entry.id   AF-A0A369M0K5-F1
#
_cell.length_a   1.000
_cell.length_b   1.000
_cell.length_c   1.000
_cell.angle_alpha   90.00
_cell.angle_beta   90.00
_cell.angle_gamma   90.00
#
_symmetry.space_group_name_H-M   'P 1'
#
loop_
_entity.id
_entity.type
_entity.pdbx_description
1 polymer ?
#
loop_
_entity_poly.entity_id
_entity_poly.type
_entity_poly.pdbx_seq_one_letter_code
_entity_poly.pdbx_strand_id
1 'polypeptide(L)'
;MSAASLWDRARLRPGDLPTLQEALDACDRHLLERVILEEFACRGACVDAKRLKRMRRRLDASLDAMSTLRVERGPNKGWVLAPRESYVLDAREASIAWRLCAALVPRYDVAAAKRLLDASGGQAASYKQVKAADRRLRSLAAGGRGSLDEDAFGERSYALSPWEHTLGCKVWLGGDWRTRERYLALASAFWEMTFFGFEYDMVQARMAREKAARLVGSSPGKGGGPLRFASARRSGAASVDYGLSVPDRFSDDALKSLSQRVAVMNHNARHAFYGNMLDLARRLERG
;
A
#
# COMPACT_ATOMS: atom_id res chain seq x y z
N MET A 1 -35.43 -7.12 -0.96
CA MET A 1 -35.18 -7.51 0.45
C MET A 1 -33.73 -7.20 0.76
N SER A 2 -33.45 -6.06 1.38
CA SER A 2 -32.08 -5.71 1.80
C SER A 2 -31.79 -6.52 3.05
N ALA A 3 -30.95 -7.55 2.92
CA ALA A 3 -30.30 -8.12 4.09
C ALA A 3 -29.49 -6.99 4.71
N ALA A 4 -30.04 -6.37 5.76
CA ALA A 4 -29.35 -5.38 6.56
C ALA A 4 -27.94 -5.91 6.80
N SER A 5 -26.92 -5.13 6.45
CA SER A 5 -25.55 -5.57 6.63
C SER A 5 -25.43 -6.01 8.09
N LEU A 6 -24.72 -7.11 8.32
CA LEU A 6 -24.52 -7.72 9.64
C LEU A 6 -24.05 -6.70 10.72
N TRP A 7 -23.61 -5.53 10.26
CA TRP A 7 -22.92 -4.47 10.97
C TRP A 7 -23.80 -3.28 11.35
N ASP A 8 -24.93 -3.03 10.67
CA ASP A 8 -25.83 -1.92 11.00
C ASP A 8 -26.61 -2.16 12.30
N ARG A 9 -26.56 -3.39 12.83
CA ARG A 9 -27.29 -3.82 14.04
C ARG A 9 -26.38 -4.13 15.23
N ALA A 10 -25.07 -4.16 15.05
CA ALA A 10 -24.14 -4.65 16.07
C ALA A 10 -23.39 -3.49 16.75
N ARG A 11 -23.48 -3.40 18.08
CA ARG A 11 -22.52 -2.66 18.91
C ARG A 11 -21.18 -3.38 18.83
N LEU A 12 -20.35 -3.02 17.85
CA LEU A 12 -19.07 -3.66 17.54
C LEU A 12 -18.13 -3.68 18.74
N ARG A 13 -17.79 -4.87 19.21
CA ARG A 13 -16.67 -5.12 20.12
C ARG A 13 -15.42 -5.50 19.33
N PRO A 14 -14.21 -5.34 19.90
CA PRO A 14 -12.98 -5.74 19.22
C PRO A 14 -12.88 -7.21 18.80
N GLY A 15 -13.65 -8.08 19.45
CA GLY A 15 -13.76 -9.50 19.08
C GLY A 15 -14.54 -9.75 17.79
N ASP A 16 -15.38 -8.79 17.38
CA ASP A 16 -16.35 -8.97 16.30
C ASP A 16 -15.76 -8.71 14.92
N LEU A 17 -14.57 -8.09 14.83
CA LEU A 17 -13.88 -7.97 13.55
C LEU A 17 -13.41 -9.36 13.09
N PRO A 18 -13.66 -9.77 11.83
CA PRO A 18 -13.14 -11.02 11.32
C PRO A 18 -11.61 -10.95 11.20
N THR A 19 -10.94 -12.09 11.27
CA THR A 19 -9.54 -12.18 10.83
C THR A 19 -9.46 -12.11 9.30
N LEU A 20 -8.26 -11.90 8.75
CA LEU A 20 -8.08 -11.94 7.30
C LEU A 20 -8.39 -13.32 6.74
N GLN A 21 -8.03 -14.39 7.45
CA GLN A 21 -8.40 -15.75 7.07
C GLN A 21 -9.93 -15.92 7.00
N GLU A 22 -10.66 -15.51 8.05
CA GLU A 22 -12.12 -15.57 8.10
C GLU A 22 -12.77 -14.74 6.97
N ALA A 23 -12.17 -13.59 6.62
CA ALA A 23 -12.64 -12.75 5.52
C ALA A 23 -12.38 -13.39 4.13
N LEU A 24 -11.23 -14.05 3.95
CA LEU A 24 -10.90 -14.76 2.70
C LEU A 24 -11.79 -16.00 2.52
N ASP A 25 -12.03 -16.77 3.59
CA ASP A 25 -12.87 -17.96 3.57
C ASP A 25 -14.35 -17.64 3.25
N ALA A 26 -14.81 -16.46 3.65
CA ALA A 26 -16.18 -16.00 3.38
C ALA A 26 -16.38 -15.42 1.96
N CYS A 27 -15.31 -15.21 1.18
CA CYS A 27 -15.41 -14.63 -0.15
C CYS A 27 -15.82 -15.66 -1.22
N ASP A 28 -16.59 -15.21 -2.22
CA ASP A 28 -16.63 -15.88 -3.52
C ASP A 28 -15.21 -15.90 -4.13
N ARG A 29 -14.65 -17.11 -4.20
CA ARG A 29 -13.30 -17.37 -4.68
C ARG A 29 -13.07 -16.94 -6.12
N HIS A 30 -14.04 -17.21 -7.01
CA HIS A 30 -13.91 -16.84 -8.42
C HIS A 30 -13.93 -15.33 -8.63
N LEU A 31 -14.76 -14.62 -7.85
CA LEU A 31 -14.78 -13.16 -7.89
C LEU A 31 -13.47 -12.56 -7.33
N LEU A 32 -12.93 -13.14 -6.25
CA LEU A 32 -11.65 -12.71 -5.67
C LEU A 32 -10.49 -12.89 -6.65
N GLU A 33 -10.37 -14.07 -7.26
CA GLU A 33 -9.36 -14.34 -8.30
C GLU A 33 -9.47 -13.36 -9.46
N ARG A 34 -10.69 -13.10 -9.93
CA ARG A 34 -10.93 -12.17 -11.04
C ARG A 34 -10.42 -10.77 -10.70
N VAL A 35 -10.76 -10.26 -9.52
CA VAL A 35 -10.31 -8.94 -9.05
C VAL A 35 -8.79 -8.90 -8.93
N ILE A 36 -8.15 -9.92 -8.36
CA ILE A 36 -6.68 -9.99 -8.26
C ILE A 36 -6.04 -9.93 -9.65
N LEU A 37 -6.53 -10.74 -10.59
CA LEU A 37 -5.97 -10.81 -11.94
C LEU A 37 -6.17 -9.50 -12.71
N GLU A 38 -7.39 -8.97 -12.73
CA GLU A 38 -7.73 -7.77 -13.50
C GLU A 38 -7.06 -6.50 -12.94
N GLU A 39 -7.09 -6.32 -11.62
CA GLU A 39 -6.71 -5.04 -10.99
C GLU A 39 -5.23 -4.96 -10.60
N PHE A 40 -4.63 -6.11 -10.26
CA PHE A 40 -3.25 -6.16 -9.73
C PHE A 40 -2.28 -6.88 -10.68
N ALA A 41 -2.70 -7.97 -11.32
CA ALA A 41 -1.77 -8.87 -12.00
C ALA A 41 -1.59 -8.58 -13.51
N CYS A 42 -2.66 -8.20 -14.20
CA CYS A 42 -2.69 -7.98 -15.65
C CYS A 42 -2.66 -6.50 -16.05
N ARG A 43 -2.69 -5.59 -15.08
CA ARG A 43 -2.78 -4.15 -15.35
C ARG A 43 -1.56 -3.67 -16.15
N GLY A 44 -1.82 -3.17 -17.37
CA GLY A 44 -0.79 -2.59 -18.25
C GLY A 44 0.14 -3.60 -18.94
N ALA A 45 -0.17 -4.91 -18.89
CA ALA A 45 0.60 -5.94 -19.57
C ALA A 45 -0.30 -6.89 -20.37
N CYS A 46 0.06 -7.16 -21.63
CA CYS A 46 -0.55 -8.24 -22.38
C CYS A 46 -0.11 -9.58 -21.77
N VAL A 47 -1.01 -10.25 -21.06
CA VAL A 47 -0.77 -11.56 -20.46
C VAL A 47 -1.35 -12.64 -21.37
N ASP A 48 -0.50 -13.51 -21.90
CA ASP A 48 -0.96 -14.63 -22.71
C ASP A 48 -1.80 -15.65 -21.90
N ALA A 49 -2.64 -16.43 -22.59
CA ALA A 49 -3.55 -17.39 -21.94
C ALA A 49 -2.82 -18.46 -21.11
N LYS A 50 -1.60 -18.86 -21.52
CA LYS A 50 -0.81 -19.88 -20.82
C LYS A 50 -0.29 -19.32 -19.49
N ARG A 51 0.15 -18.05 -19.49
CA ARG A 51 0.60 -17.31 -18.30
C ARG A 51 -0.57 -17.06 -17.36
N LEU A 52 -1.72 -16.65 -17.87
CA LEU A 52 -2.94 -16.46 -17.07
C LEU A 52 -3.34 -17.77 -16.36
N LYS A 53 -3.33 -18.91 -17.08
CA LYS A 53 -3.62 -20.22 -16.48
C LYS A 53 -2.62 -20.61 -15.39
N ARG A 54 -1.33 -20.33 -15.56
CA ARG A 54 -0.32 -20.56 -14.51
C ARG A 54 -0.53 -19.67 -13.30
N MET A 55 -0.88 -18.39 -13.51
CA MET A 55 -1.15 -17.45 -12.43
C MET A 55 -2.36 -17.91 -11.61
N ARG A 56 -3.45 -18.29 -12.28
CA ARG A 56 -4.64 -18.83 -11.62
C ARG A 56 -4.34 -20.04 -10.75
N ARG A 57 -3.61 -21.03 -11.28
CA ARG A 57 -3.17 -22.21 -10.51
C ARG A 57 -2.35 -21.85 -9.27
N ARG A 58 -1.49 -20.83 -9.37
CA ARG A 58 -0.71 -20.35 -8.22
C ARG A 58 -1.59 -19.65 -7.20
N LEU A 59 -2.51 -18.79 -7.64
CA LEU A 59 -3.49 -18.14 -6.76
C LEU A 59 -4.32 -19.18 -6.01
N ASP A 60 -4.80 -20.20 -6.72
CA ASP A 60 -5.56 -21.31 -6.14
C ASP A 60 -4.77 -22.04 -5.06
N ALA A 61 -3.55 -22.48 -5.40
CA ALA A 61 -2.71 -23.20 -4.45
C ALA A 61 -2.35 -22.35 -3.22
N SER A 62 -2.16 -21.03 -3.39
CA SER A 62 -1.90 -20.11 -2.28
C SER A 62 -3.13 -19.93 -1.39
N LEU A 63 -4.33 -19.79 -1.96
CA LEU A 63 -5.57 -19.72 -1.20
C LEU A 63 -5.82 -21.01 -0.41
N ASP A 64 -5.60 -22.17 -1.03
CA ASP A 64 -5.73 -23.47 -0.35
C ASP A 64 -4.75 -23.55 0.82
N ALA A 65 -3.47 -23.23 0.60
CA ALA A 65 -2.46 -23.22 1.64
C ALA A 65 -2.86 -22.29 2.80
N MET A 66 -3.29 -21.06 2.51
CA MET A 66 -3.74 -20.09 3.52
C MET A 66 -4.96 -20.58 4.31
N SER A 67 -5.92 -21.25 3.67
CA SER A 67 -7.10 -21.81 4.35
C SER A 67 -6.74 -22.94 5.32
N THR A 68 -5.68 -23.70 5.03
CA THR A 68 -5.24 -24.81 5.90
C THR A 68 -4.34 -24.39 7.05
N LEU A 69 -3.82 -23.16 7.04
CA LEU A 69 -2.94 -22.67 8.10
C LEU A 69 -3.70 -22.53 9.43
N ARG A 70 -3.11 -23.09 10.49
CA ARG A 70 -3.60 -22.89 11.85
C ARG A 70 -3.18 -21.51 12.32
N VAL A 71 -4.10 -20.56 12.27
CA VAL A 71 -3.88 -19.20 12.75
C VAL A 71 -4.19 -19.15 14.25
N GLU A 72 -3.15 -18.97 15.06
CA GLU A 72 -3.35 -18.72 16.47
C GLU A 72 -4.03 -17.36 16.68
N ARG A 73 -5.09 -17.36 17.49
CA ARG A 73 -5.82 -16.15 17.87
C ARG A 73 -5.04 -15.40 18.96
N GLY A 74 -3.86 -14.88 18.63
CA GLY A 74 -2.93 -14.09 19.46
C GLY A 74 -1.53 -14.07 18.82
N PRO A 75 -0.62 -13.07 19.02
CA PRO A 75 -0.58 -11.90 19.90
C PRO A 75 -0.70 -10.54 19.16
N ASN A 76 -1.29 -10.48 17.96
CA ASN A 76 -1.58 -9.24 17.23
C ASN A 76 -2.74 -8.41 17.83
N LYS A 77 -2.89 -8.42 19.16
CA LYS A 77 -3.83 -7.61 19.93
C LYS A 77 -3.40 -6.15 19.86
N GLY A 78 -3.68 -5.53 18.73
CA GLY A 78 -3.11 -4.23 18.44
C GLY A 78 -2.90 -3.95 16.96
N TRP A 79 -3.28 -4.82 16.02
CA TRP A 79 -3.18 -4.53 14.58
C TRP A 79 -4.50 -4.80 13.86
N VAL A 80 -4.81 -3.92 12.91
CA VAL A 80 -6.00 -3.96 12.08
C VAL A 80 -5.60 -3.75 10.62
N LEU A 81 -6.11 -4.60 9.74
CA LEU A 81 -6.10 -4.38 8.30
C LEU A 81 -7.28 -3.50 7.92
N ALA A 82 -7.01 -2.38 7.28
CA ALA A 82 -7.98 -1.34 6.95
C ALA A 82 -7.93 -0.98 5.45
N PRO A 83 -9.07 -0.75 4.78
CA PRO A 83 -9.09 -0.23 3.42
C PRO A 83 -8.44 1.15 3.39
N ARG A 84 -7.52 1.31 2.45
CA ARG A 84 -6.79 2.54 2.21
C ARG A 84 -6.92 2.93 0.75
N GLU A 85 -7.46 4.12 0.52
CA GLU A 85 -7.48 4.70 -0.80
C GLU A 85 -6.11 5.27 -1.17
N SER A 86 -5.74 5.09 -2.43
CA SER A 86 -4.58 5.73 -3.04
C SER A 86 -4.85 6.11 -4.48
N TYR A 87 -4.13 7.11 -4.95
CA TYR A 87 -4.18 7.63 -6.29
C TYR A 87 -2.80 7.47 -6.90
N VAL A 88 -2.75 6.92 -8.10
CA VAL A 88 -1.50 6.66 -8.82
C VAL A 88 -1.59 7.32 -10.19
N LEU A 89 -0.50 7.95 -10.62
CA LEU A 89 -0.36 8.46 -11.97
C LEU A 89 -0.08 7.29 -12.91
N ASP A 90 -0.97 7.06 -13.87
CA ASP A 90 -0.67 6.20 -15.01
C ASP A 90 0.14 7.01 -16.02
N ALA A 91 1.45 6.79 -16.03
CA ALA A 91 2.37 7.53 -16.89
C ALA A 91 2.16 7.24 -18.38
N ARG A 92 1.52 6.11 -18.73
CA ARG A 92 1.27 5.75 -20.14
C ARG A 92 0.00 6.41 -20.67
N GLU A 93 -1.01 6.52 -19.83
CA GLU A 93 -2.31 7.09 -20.19
C GLU A 93 -2.43 8.57 -19.79
N ALA A 94 -1.40 9.13 -19.14
CA ALA A 94 -1.41 10.46 -18.53
C ALA A 94 -2.66 10.69 -17.65
N SER A 95 -3.14 9.63 -17.00
CA SER A 95 -4.39 9.59 -16.24
C SER A 95 -4.12 9.37 -14.76
N ILE A 96 -5.05 9.79 -13.91
CA ILE A 96 -4.99 9.49 -12.47
C ILE A 96 -5.94 8.33 -12.21
N ALA A 97 -5.41 7.24 -11.67
CA ALA A 97 -6.20 6.10 -11.28
C ALA A 97 -6.41 6.06 -9.77
N TRP A 98 -7.65 5.85 -9.36
CA TRP A 98 -8.01 5.49 -7.99
C TRP A 98 -7.71 4.02 -7.73
N ARG A 99 -7.25 3.71 -6.52
CA ARG A 99 -6.97 2.37 -6.02
C ARG A 99 -7.47 2.24 -4.61
N LEU A 100 -7.97 1.06 -4.30
CA LEU A 100 -8.28 0.66 -2.95
C LEU A 100 -7.37 -0.51 -2.56
N CYS A 101 -6.56 -0.27 -1.54
CA CYS A 101 -5.59 -1.22 -1.02
C CYS A 101 -5.96 -1.60 0.43
N ALA A 102 -5.26 -2.58 0.98
CA ALA A 102 -5.27 -2.83 2.42
C ALA A 102 -4.03 -2.20 3.05
N ALA A 103 -4.21 -1.65 4.25
CA ALA A 103 -3.13 -1.12 5.08
C ALA A 103 -3.13 -1.85 6.41
N LEU A 104 -1.98 -2.37 6.84
CA LEU A 104 -1.82 -2.94 8.18
C LEU A 104 -1.41 -1.83 9.14
N VAL A 105 -2.30 -1.48 10.07
CA VAL A 105 -2.09 -0.37 11.02
C VAL A 105 -2.29 -0.82 12.46
N PRO A 106 -1.62 -0.20 13.44
CA PRO A 106 -1.87 -0.53 14.81
C PRO A 106 -3.29 -0.08 15.18
N ARG A 107 -3.89 -0.80 16.12
CA ARG A 107 -5.11 -0.41 16.79
C ARG A 107 -4.77 0.75 17.71
N TYR A 108 -4.97 1.95 17.19
CA TYR A 108 -4.81 3.17 17.95
C TYR A 108 -5.81 3.23 19.11
N ASP A 109 -5.37 3.79 20.24
CA ASP A 109 -6.30 4.41 21.18
C ASP A 109 -6.85 5.72 20.60
N VAL A 110 -7.92 6.25 21.19
CA VAL A 110 -8.56 7.48 20.68
C VAL A 110 -7.61 8.67 20.69
N ALA A 111 -6.70 8.77 21.66
CA ALA A 111 -5.75 9.87 21.76
C ALA A 111 -4.69 9.82 20.63
N ALA A 112 -4.15 8.65 20.32
CA ALA A 112 -3.19 8.41 19.26
C ALA A 112 -3.81 8.64 17.88
N ALA A 113 -5.02 8.11 17.64
CA ALA A 113 -5.75 8.35 16.40
C ALA A 113 -6.05 9.84 16.20
N LYS A 114 -6.45 10.55 17.28
CA LYS A 114 -6.70 11.99 17.24
C LYS A 114 -5.43 12.78 16.92
N ARG A 115 -4.29 12.45 17.54
CA ARG A 115 -3.00 13.11 17.25
C ARG A 115 -2.60 12.98 15.78
N LEU A 116 -2.80 11.81 15.17
CA LEU A 116 -2.50 11.58 13.75
C LEU A 116 -3.42 12.40 12.84
N LEU A 117 -4.72 12.44 13.15
CA LEU A 117 -5.67 13.27 12.42
C LEU A 117 -5.31 14.76 12.53
N ASP A 118 -5.09 15.26 13.75
CA ASP A 118 -4.74 16.66 14.01
C ASP A 118 -3.43 17.05 13.30
N ALA A 119 -2.44 16.16 13.27
CA ALA A 119 -1.16 16.40 12.59
C ALA A 119 -1.26 16.35 11.05
N SER A 120 -2.18 15.54 10.52
CA SER A 120 -2.53 15.59 9.09
C SER A 120 -3.21 16.91 8.72
N GLY A 121 -3.74 17.63 9.70
CA GLY A 121 -4.36 18.94 9.54
C GLY A 121 -5.77 18.80 9.02
N GLY A 122 -6.00 19.30 7.80
CA GLY A 122 -7.28 19.21 7.11
C GLY A 122 -7.10 18.75 5.68
N GLN A 123 -8.17 18.87 4.89
CA GLN A 123 -8.08 18.72 3.44
C GLN A 123 -7.09 19.75 2.87
N ALA A 124 -6.19 19.27 2.03
CA ALA A 124 -5.27 20.10 1.27
C ALA A 124 -5.92 20.48 -0.08
N ALA A 125 -5.72 21.73 -0.47
CA ALA A 125 -6.03 22.24 -1.81
C ALA A 125 -4.76 22.43 -2.66
N SER A 126 -3.58 22.38 -2.04
CA SER A 126 -2.30 22.64 -2.71
C SER A 126 -1.18 21.75 -2.23
N TYR A 127 -0.21 21.50 -3.10
CA TYR A 127 0.98 20.73 -2.79
C TYR A 127 1.83 21.34 -1.66
N LYS A 128 1.80 22.67 -1.48
CA LYS A 128 2.48 23.36 -0.37
C LYS A 128 1.90 22.95 0.98
N GLN A 129 0.57 22.81 1.08
CA GLN A 129 -0.10 22.34 2.28
C GLN A 129 0.24 20.88 2.57
N VAL A 130 0.30 20.03 1.54
CA VAL A 130 0.73 18.62 1.67
C VAL A 130 2.13 18.54 2.28
N LYS A 131 3.11 19.29 1.76
CA LYS A 131 4.48 19.30 2.32
C LYS A 131 4.53 19.76 3.77
N ALA A 132 3.69 20.73 4.16
CA ALA A 132 3.63 21.21 5.54
C ALA A 132 3.05 20.15 6.47
N ALA A 133 1.97 19.47 6.07
CA ALA A 133 1.38 18.37 6.82
C ALA A 133 2.34 17.19 6.94
N ASP A 134 2.99 16.79 5.84
CA ASP A 134 4.01 15.73 5.85
C ASP A 134 5.17 16.03 6.81
N ARG A 135 5.58 17.29 6.92
CA ARG A 135 6.62 17.69 7.87
C ARG A 135 6.17 17.50 9.32
N ARG A 136 4.94 17.90 9.65
CA ARG A 136 4.35 17.72 11.00
C ARG A 136 4.23 16.26 11.36
N LEU A 137 3.71 15.49 10.42
CA LEU A 137 3.59 14.05 10.51
C LEU A 137 4.98 13.41 10.76
N ARG A 138 6.01 13.71 9.95
CA ARG A 138 7.37 13.19 10.19
C ARG A 138 7.96 13.59 11.55
N SER A 139 7.65 14.78 12.06
CA SER A 139 8.12 15.19 13.39
C SER A 139 7.49 14.38 14.53
N LEU A 140 6.25 13.87 14.35
CA LEU A 140 5.66 12.94 15.31
C LEU A 140 6.37 11.59 15.31
N ALA A 141 6.78 11.12 14.12
CA ALA A 141 7.50 9.86 13.97
C ALA A 141 8.88 9.88 14.60
N ALA A 142 9.62 10.98 14.45
CA ALA A 142 10.98 11.14 14.98
C ALA A 142 11.06 11.16 16.52
N GLY A 143 9.92 11.36 17.21
CA GLY A 143 9.83 11.25 18.67
C GLY A 143 9.58 9.82 19.18
N GLY A 144 9.28 8.87 18.28
CA GLY A 144 9.09 7.46 18.60
C GLY A 144 10.38 6.67 18.43
N ARG A 145 10.80 5.91 19.45
CA ARG A 145 11.89 4.93 19.31
C ARG A 145 11.40 3.78 18.40
N GLY A 146 11.68 3.85 17.10
CA GLY A 146 11.32 2.80 16.13
C GLY A 146 12.17 2.87 14.87
N SER A 147 12.70 1.73 14.44
CA SER A 147 13.64 1.54 13.32
C SER A 147 12.99 1.75 11.95
N LEU A 148 13.84 2.01 10.95
CA LEU A 148 13.59 2.35 9.53
C LEU A 148 12.73 1.39 8.67
N ASP A 149 11.94 0.49 9.26
CA ASP A 149 10.99 -0.40 8.56
C ASP A 149 9.51 -0.06 8.82
N GLU A 150 9.25 0.95 9.64
CA GLU A 150 7.92 1.47 9.93
C GLU A 150 7.65 2.65 9.01
N ASP A 151 6.69 2.56 8.09
CA ASP A 151 6.14 3.78 7.48
C ASP A 151 5.72 4.64 8.66
N ALA A 152 6.23 5.87 8.70
CA ALA A 152 6.41 6.76 9.86
C ALA A 152 5.18 7.05 10.75
N PHE A 153 4.04 6.40 10.50
CA PHE A 153 2.75 6.53 11.17
C PHE A 153 2.23 5.20 11.75
N GLY A 154 3.04 4.14 11.71
CA GLY A 154 2.68 2.80 12.16
C GLY A 154 2.05 1.93 11.08
N GLU A 155 1.99 2.38 9.83
CA GLU A 155 1.58 1.48 8.74
C GLU A 155 2.70 0.49 8.43
N ARG A 156 2.37 -0.79 8.27
CA ARG A 156 3.31 -1.85 7.95
C ARG A 156 2.96 -2.47 6.61
N SER A 157 3.99 -2.80 5.84
CA SER A 157 3.81 -3.73 4.72
C SER A 157 3.67 -5.14 5.29
N TYR A 158 2.53 -5.77 5.04
CA TYR A 158 2.29 -7.15 5.46
C TYR A 158 3.09 -8.16 4.63
N ALA A 159 3.77 -7.74 3.56
CA ALA A 159 4.71 -8.57 2.80
C ALA A 159 5.93 -9.03 3.60
N LEU A 160 6.26 -8.33 4.70
CA LEU A 160 7.41 -8.62 5.55
C LEU A 160 7.10 -9.59 6.71
N SER A 161 5.83 -9.96 6.91
CA SER A 161 5.41 -10.85 8.00
C SER A 161 5.04 -12.23 7.47
N PRO A 162 5.34 -13.32 8.21
CA PRO A 162 4.84 -14.66 7.87
C PRO A 162 3.31 -14.67 7.75
N TRP A 163 2.77 -15.53 6.87
CA TRP A 163 1.32 -15.60 6.61
C TRP A 163 0.52 -15.86 7.88
N GLU A 164 1.02 -16.68 8.79
CA GLU A 164 0.37 -17.02 10.05
C GLU A 164 0.08 -15.77 10.90
N HIS A 165 0.98 -14.79 10.86
CA HIS A 165 0.83 -13.54 11.61
C HIS A 165 -0.19 -12.62 10.92
N THR A 166 -0.07 -12.44 9.60
CA THR A 166 -0.95 -11.53 8.85
C THR A 166 -2.38 -12.06 8.76
N LEU A 167 -2.55 -13.37 8.57
CA LEU A 167 -3.87 -14.02 8.51
C LEU A 167 -4.63 -13.89 9.84
N GLY A 168 -3.93 -13.78 10.97
CA GLY A 168 -4.49 -13.53 12.30
C GLY A 168 -4.86 -12.07 12.60
N CYS A 169 -4.47 -11.12 11.74
CA CYS A 169 -4.83 -9.71 11.91
C CYS A 169 -6.33 -9.50 11.70
N LYS A 170 -6.91 -8.60 12.51
CA LYS A 170 -8.33 -8.22 12.39
C LYS A 170 -8.54 -7.35 11.16
N VAL A 171 -9.56 -7.63 10.37
CA VAL A 171 -9.90 -6.83 9.18
C VAL A 171 -11.08 -5.94 9.50
N TRP A 172 -10.93 -4.66 9.22
CA TRP A 172 -12.00 -3.70 9.27
C TRP A 172 -12.44 -3.32 7.86
N LEU A 173 -13.60 -3.82 7.43
CA LEU A 173 -14.28 -3.43 6.18
C LEU A 173 -15.58 -2.67 6.48
N GLY A 174 -15.59 -1.88 7.56
CA GLY A 174 -16.77 -1.17 8.05
C GLY A 174 -16.98 0.19 7.36
N GLY A 175 -18.22 0.67 7.33
CA GLY A 175 -18.65 1.86 6.59
C GLY A 175 -19.49 1.50 5.36
N ASP A 176 -19.77 2.47 4.50
CA ASP A 176 -20.64 2.33 3.33
C ASP A 176 -19.99 1.61 2.13
N TRP A 177 -18.97 0.77 2.38
CA TRP A 177 -18.21 0.09 1.34
C TRP A 177 -19.07 -0.92 0.58
N ARG A 178 -19.07 -0.76 -0.74
CA ARG A 178 -19.72 -1.66 -1.70
C ARG A 178 -18.98 -3.00 -1.78
N THR A 179 -19.65 -4.03 -2.28
CA THR A 179 -19.05 -5.36 -2.47
C THR A 179 -17.74 -5.29 -3.26
N ARG A 180 -17.71 -4.57 -4.39
CA ARG A 180 -16.48 -4.42 -5.19
C ARG A 180 -15.30 -3.88 -4.37
N GLU A 181 -15.54 -2.90 -3.52
CA GLU A 181 -14.51 -2.24 -2.72
C GLU A 181 -13.96 -3.17 -1.63
N ARG A 182 -14.84 -3.95 -1.00
CA ARG A 182 -14.43 -5.01 -0.06
C ARG A 182 -13.51 -6.02 -0.74
N TYR A 183 -13.86 -6.44 -1.96
CA TYR A 183 -13.03 -7.35 -2.75
C TYR A 183 -11.70 -6.73 -3.19
N LEU A 184 -11.67 -5.43 -3.54
CA LEU A 184 -10.42 -4.74 -3.88
C LEU A 184 -9.47 -4.68 -2.68
N ALA A 185 -9.97 -4.37 -1.48
CA ALA A 185 -9.17 -4.34 -0.27
C ALA A 185 -8.60 -5.73 0.06
N LEU A 186 -9.43 -6.77 0.01
CA LEU A 186 -8.99 -8.15 0.26
C LEU A 186 -8.04 -8.67 -0.83
N ALA A 187 -8.30 -8.34 -2.10
CA ALA A 187 -7.42 -8.68 -3.21
C ALA A 187 -6.05 -8.01 -3.06
N SER A 188 -6.01 -6.75 -2.62
CA SER A 188 -4.74 -6.07 -2.31
C SER A 188 -4.00 -6.75 -1.17
N ALA A 189 -4.70 -7.06 -0.06
CA ALA A 189 -4.15 -7.80 1.08
C ALA A 189 -3.54 -9.13 0.63
N PHE A 190 -4.31 -9.91 -0.11
CA PHE A 190 -3.83 -11.16 -0.67
C PHE A 190 -2.64 -10.95 -1.62
N TRP A 191 -2.71 -9.95 -2.51
CA TRP A 191 -1.70 -9.69 -3.51
C TRP A 191 -0.36 -9.32 -2.89
N GLU A 192 -0.28 -8.41 -1.92
CA GLU A 192 1.05 -8.09 -1.36
C GLU A 192 1.59 -9.19 -0.44
N MET A 193 0.73 -9.98 0.22
CA MET A 193 1.18 -11.17 1.00
C MET A 193 1.77 -12.26 0.11
N THR A 194 1.25 -12.40 -1.11
CA THR A 194 1.63 -13.49 -2.03
C THR A 194 2.68 -13.06 -3.04
N PHE A 195 2.54 -11.88 -3.63
CA PHE A 195 3.37 -11.43 -4.74
C PHE A 195 4.71 -10.85 -4.28
N PHE A 196 4.76 -10.18 -3.12
CA PHE A 196 6.01 -9.80 -2.45
C PHE A 196 6.50 -10.87 -1.46
N GLY A 197 5.74 -11.94 -1.26
CA GLY A 197 6.06 -13.06 -0.36
C GLY A 197 6.84 -14.23 -0.98
N PHE A 198 6.93 -14.34 -2.31
CA PHE A 198 7.86 -15.27 -2.98
C PHE A 198 9.30 -14.73 -3.07
N GLU A 199 9.51 -13.45 -2.74
CA GLU A 199 10.82 -12.80 -2.65
C GLU A 199 11.19 -12.46 -1.20
N TYR A 200 10.53 -13.05 -0.20
CA TYR A 200 10.83 -12.82 1.22
C TYR A 200 12.33 -12.97 1.50
N ASP A 201 12.98 -13.99 0.93
CA ASP A 201 14.42 -14.20 1.05
C ASP A 201 15.25 -13.11 0.36
N MET A 202 14.78 -12.56 -0.76
CA MET A 202 15.45 -11.44 -1.45
C MET A 202 15.29 -10.12 -0.70
N VAL A 203 14.12 -9.87 -0.10
CA VAL A 203 13.84 -8.69 0.70
C VAL A 203 14.57 -8.75 2.04
N GLN A 204 14.57 -9.90 2.72
CA GLN A 204 15.42 -10.15 3.89
C GLN A 204 16.91 -10.04 3.54
N ALA A 205 17.36 -10.58 2.41
CA ALA A 205 18.74 -10.43 1.95
C ALA A 205 19.09 -8.96 1.66
N ARG A 206 18.16 -8.18 1.10
CA ARG A 206 18.35 -6.74 0.88
C ARG A 206 18.42 -5.96 2.20
N MET A 207 17.50 -6.24 3.13
CA MET A 207 17.48 -5.63 4.46
C MET A 207 18.73 -5.98 5.28
N ALA A 208 19.18 -7.23 5.20
CA ALA A 208 20.43 -7.69 5.81
C ALA A 208 21.66 -6.98 5.19
N ARG A 209 21.70 -6.80 3.86
CA ARG A 209 22.76 -6.04 3.17
C ARG A 209 22.76 -4.57 3.57
N GLU A 210 21.60 -3.92 3.64
CA GLU A 210 21.47 -2.52 4.05
C GLU A 210 21.85 -2.33 5.53
N LYS A 211 21.48 -3.28 6.41
CA LYS A 211 21.90 -3.29 7.83
C LYS A 211 23.40 -3.53 7.99
N ALA A 212 23.98 -4.45 7.22
CA ALA A 212 25.42 -4.68 7.20
C ALA A 212 26.20 -3.45 6.71
N ALA A 213 25.71 -2.77 5.66
CA ALA A 213 26.33 -1.53 5.17
C ALA A 213 26.33 -0.40 6.22
N ARG A 214 25.26 -0.30 7.03
CA ARG A 214 25.19 0.65 8.16
C ARG A 214 26.15 0.31 9.29
N LEU A 215 26.38 -0.98 9.57
CA LEU A 215 27.29 -1.42 10.63
C LEU A 215 28.77 -1.32 10.25
N VAL A 216 29.09 -1.45 8.96
CA VAL A 216 30.48 -1.38 8.44
C VAL A 216 30.92 0.08 8.18
N GLY A 217 30.03 1.07 8.37
CA GLY A 217 30.36 2.49 8.17
C GLY A 217 30.60 2.88 6.71
N SER A 218 30.34 1.97 5.77
CA SER A 218 30.47 2.23 4.33
C SER A 218 29.18 2.88 3.82
N SER A 219 29.19 4.22 3.75
CA SER A 219 28.28 4.93 2.83
C SER A 219 28.48 4.35 1.42
N PRO A 220 27.42 4.02 0.65
CA PRO A 220 27.59 3.69 -0.76
C PRO A 220 28.30 4.88 -1.43
N GLY A 221 29.40 4.58 -2.10
CA GLY A 221 30.41 5.55 -2.48
C GLY A 221 29.88 6.76 -3.25
N LYS A 222 30.30 7.94 -2.82
CA LYS A 222 30.58 9.05 -3.73
C LYS A 222 31.65 8.57 -4.72
N GLY A 223 31.24 8.26 -5.95
CA GLY A 223 32.12 7.78 -7.00
C GLY A 223 31.45 7.84 -8.37
N GLY A 224 30.93 9.01 -8.71
CA GLY A 224 30.42 9.33 -10.04
C GLY A 224 30.35 10.84 -10.19
N GLY A 225 31.43 11.43 -10.70
CA GLY A 225 31.47 12.86 -11.02
C GLY A 225 30.34 13.24 -12.00
N PRO A 226 30.01 14.54 -12.10
CA PRO A 226 28.97 14.99 -13.00
C PRO A 226 29.33 14.52 -14.41
N LEU A 227 28.38 13.87 -15.11
CA LEU A 227 28.49 13.63 -16.54
C LEU A 227 28.48 14.98 -17.25
N ARG A 228 29.64 15.63 -17.25
CA ARG A 228 30.01 16.65 -18.21
C ARG A 228 30.08 15.92 -19.54
N PHE A 229 29.13 16.22 -20.43
CA PHE A 229 29.31 15.98 -21.85
C PHE A 229 30.51 16.81 -22.31
N ALA A 230 31.70 16.23 -22.20
CA ALA A 230 32.91 16.77 -22.79
C ALA A 230 32.79 16.61 -24.30
N SER A 231 32.78 17.74 -24.99
CA SER A 231 32.91 17.86 -26.43
C SER A 231 34.16 17.13 -26.92
N ALA A 232 33.97 16.00 -27.60
CA ALA A 232 34.97 15.42 -28.49
C ALA A 232 34.50 15.61 -29.94
N ARG A 233 34.93 16.72 -30.54
CA ARG A 233 34.99 16.85 -31.99
C ARG A 233 36.14 15.97 -32.51
N ARG A 234 35.93 15.38 -33.70
CA ARG A 234 36.81 14.55 -34.55
C ARG A 234 36.64 13.05 -34.27
N SER A 235 36.15 12.20 -35.18
CA SER A 235 36.07 12.27 -36.65
C SER A 235 34.97 11.35 -37.17
N GLY A 236 34.23 11.81 -38.19
CA GLY A 236 33.64 10.98 -39.26
C GLY A 236 32.80 9.77 -38.87
N ALA A 237 31.65 9.98 -38.23
CA ALA A 237 30.50 9.06 -38.36
C ALA A 237 29.23 9.88 -38.18
N ALA A 238 28.35 9.86 -39.19
CA ALA A 238 27.05 10.52 -39.10
C ALA A 238 26.31 9.99 -37.87
N SER A 239 25.88 10.89 -36.99
CA SER A 239 24.99 10.53 -35.89
C SER A 239 23.71 9.98 -36.51
N VAL A 240 23.50 8.68 -36.40
CA VAL A 240 22.20 8.07 -36.64
C VAL A 240 21.29 8.62 -35.55
N ASP A 241 20.46 9.58 -35.93
CA ASP A 241 19.42 10.14 -35.09
C ASP A 241 18.41 9.02 -34.82
N TYR A 242 18.43 8.41 -33.64
CA TYR A 242 17.56 7.29 -33.27
C TYR A 242 16.09 7.70 -33.09
N GLY A 243 15.69 8.91 -33.53
CA GLY A 243 14.32 9.38 -33.49
C GLY A 243 13.73 9.48 -32.07
N LEU A 244 14.58 9.51 -31.05
CA LEU A 244 14.14 9.74 -29.67
C LEU A 244 13.85 11.23 -29.51
N SER A 245 12.58 11.58 -29.72
CA SER A 245 12.07 12.93 -29.48
C SER A 245 12.51 13.43 -28.12
N VAL A 246 13.12 14.62 -28.08
CA VAL A 246 13.34 15.37 -26.84
C VAL A 246 12.00 15.44 -26.10
N PRO A 247 11.90 15.00 -24.83
CA PRO A 247 10.67 15.11 -24.07
C PRO A 247 10.18 16.56 -24.11
N ASP A 248 8.93 16.75 -24.52
CA ASP A 248 8.35 18.08 -24.63
C ASP A 248 8.36 18.74 -23.25
N ARG A 249 8.86 19.98 -23.13
CA ARG A 249 8.85 20.71 -21.86
C ARG A 249 7.44 20.89 -21.32
N PHE A 250 6.43 20.98 -22.20
CA PHE A 250 5.03 21.00 -21.78
C PHE A 250 4.59 19.67 -21.16
N SER A 251 5.17 18.54 -21.58
CA SER A 251 4.91 17.21 -21.00
C SER A 251 5.50 17.08 -19.59
N ASP A 252 6.68 17.65 -19.34
CA ASP A 252 7.30 17.64 -18.01
C ASP A 252 6.52 18.50 -17.00
N ASP A 253 6.10 19.70 -17.40
CA ASP A 253 5.27 20.57 -16.55
C ASP A 253 3.87 19.99 -16.32
N ALA A 254 3.29 19.32 -17.32
CA ALA A 254 2.03 18.59 -17.17
C ALA A 254 2.17 17.40 -16.20
N LEU A 255 3.20 16.57 -16.34
CA LEU A 255 3.48 15.45 -15.43
C LEU A 255 3.77 15.94 -14.01
N LYS A 256 4.49 17.05 -13.87
CA LYS A 256 4.72 17.72 -12.58
C LYS A 256 3.41 18.24 -11.98
N SER A 257 2.53 18.83 -12.78
CA SER A 257 1.21 19.24 -12.30
C SER A 257 0.36 18.03 -11.88
N LEU A 258 0.37 16.94 -12.64
CA LEU A 258 -0.38 15.73 -12.32
C LEU A 258 0.13 15.05 -11.05
N SER A 259 1.45 14.92 -10.89
CA SER A 259 2.07 14.38 -9.67
C SER A 259 1.74 15.24 -8.43
N GLN A 260 1.71 16.57 -8.56
CA GLN A 260 1.26 17.45 -7.48
C GLN A 260 -0.22 17.24 -7.13
N ARG A 261 -1.09 17.05 -8.13
CA ARG A 261 -2.51 16.71 -7.90
C ARG A 261 -2.66 15.37 -7.20
N VAL A 262 -1.95 14.34 -7.66
CA VAL A 262 -1.91 13.02 -7.02
C VAL A 262 -1.46 13.13 -5.56
N ALA A 263 -0.44 13.95 -5.27
CA ALA A 263 0.00 14.19 -3.90
C ALA A 263 -1.10 14.83 -3.01
N VAL A 264 -1.86 15.79 -3.55
CA VAL A 264 -3.01 16.40 -2.85
C VAL A 264 -4.12 15.38 -2.61
N MET A 265 -4.47 14.59 -3.63
CA MET A 265 -5.50 13.55 -3.52
C MET A 265 -5.12 12.48 -2.50
N ASN A 266 -3.86 12.00 -2.52
CA ASN A 266 -3.34 11.04 -1.55
C ASN A 266 -3.28 11.60 -0.13
N HIS A 267 -2.97 12.89 0.03
CA HIS A 267 -3.05 13.55 1.34
C HIS A 267 -4.48 13.54 1.88
N ASN A 268 -5.45 13.90 1.04
CA ASN A 268 -6.87 13.95 1.42
C ASN A 268 -7.41 12.55 1.76
N ALA A 269 -7.04 11.53 0.97
CA ALA A 269 -7.34 10.13 1.26
C ALA A 269 -6.76 9.68 2.60
N ARG A 270 -5.49 10.01 2.88
CA ARG A 270 -4.84 9.68 4.15
C ARG A 270 -5.47 10.41 5.34
N HIS A 271 -5.85 11.68 5.19
CA HIS A 271 -6.59 12.42 6.21
C HIS A 271 -7.95 11.75 6.51
N ALA A 272 -8.71 11.40 5.47
CA ALA A 272 -9.97 10.68 5.62
C ALA A 272 -9.76 9.32 6.31
N PHE A 273 -8.72 8.59 5.92
CA PHE A 273 -8.32 7.33 6.56
C PHE A 273 -8.09 7.50 8.08
N TYR A 274 -7.34 8.52 8.52
CA TYR A 274 -7.16 8.79 9.95
C TYR A 274 -8.47 9.14 10.66
N GLY A 275 -9.38 9.86 9.99
CA GLY A 275 -10.73 10.10 10.49
C GLY A 275 -11.49 8.81 10.74
N ASN A 276 -11.44 7.88 9.79
CA ASN A 276 -12.09 6.59 9.91
C ASN A 276 -11.43 5.74 11.02
N MET A 277 -10.10 5.77 11.17
CA MET A 277 -9.39 5.07 12.26
C MET A 277 -9.74 5.62 13.64
N LEU A 278 -9.96 6.94 13.76
CA LEU A 278 -10.46 7.57 14.99
C LEU A 278 -11.90 7.12 15.31
N ASP A 279 -12.76 7.01 14.30
CA ASP A 279 -14.11 6.46 14.49
C ASP A 279 -14.06 5.01 14.97
N LEU A 280 -13.23 4.18 14.34
CA LEU A 280 -12.99 2.80 14.77
C LEU A 280 -12.51 2.77 16.23
N ALA A 281 -11.50 3.56 16.61
CA ALA A 281 -10.99 3.60 17.97
C ALA A 281 -12.09 3.97 18.98
N ARG A 282 -12.91 4.99 18.68
CA ARG A 282 -14.04 5.41 19.55
C ARG A 282 -15.09 4.32 19.71
N ARG A 283 -15.41 3.58 18.65
CA ARG A 283 -16.37 2.46 18.72
C ARG A 283 -15.82 1.32 19.57
N LEU A 284 -14.53 1.02 19.44
CA LEU A 284 -13.85 -0.03 20.18
C LEU A 284 -13.63 0.30 21.67
N GLU A 285 -13.64 1.57 22.07
CA GLU A 285 -13.59 2.00 23.49
C GLU A 285 -14.97 1.99 24.19
N ARG A 286 -16.07 2.09 23.42
CA ARG A 286 -17.45 2.16 23.95
C ARG A 286 -18.11 0.79 24.16
N GLY A 287 -17.48 -0.29 23.72
CA GLY A 287 -18.00 -1.66 23.77
C GLY A 287 -17.14 -2.58 24.62
#